data_AF-A0AAD7B3T2-F1
#
_entry.id   AF-A0AAD7B3T2-F1
#
_cell.length_a   1.000
_cell.length_b   1.000
_cell.length_c   1.000
_cell.angle_alpha   90.00
_cell.angle_beta   90.00
_cell.angle_gamma   90.00
#
_symmetry.space_group_name_H-M   'P 1'
#
loop_
_entity.id
_entity.type
_entity.pdbx_description
1 polymer ?
#
loop_
_entity_poly.entity_id
_entity_poly.type
_entity_poly.pdbx_seq_one_letter_code
_entity_poly.pdbx_strand_id
1 'polypeptide(L)'
;MPHVQRLYASCAKVLDFLRAPALTEIAFDIHAFEAPQDTLSNFFARSSCTPRRLCIEGIPDPSVTADILNKHPAITSLTLLIDEDKPVDVSVDILHRHLTMLTVDDVAPAVSPHLREIRFGVIGPTFPNDSDYSLFIKMIQSRRAPGSSCALADVLFLTYDSPT
;
A
#
# COMPACT_ATOMS: atom_id res chain seq x y z
N MET A 1 -18.05 3.03 16.78
CA MET A 1 -18.86 2.18 15.88
C MET A 1 -18.45 0.73 16.06
N PRO A 2 -19.17 -0.07 16.86
CA PRO A 2 -18.71 -1.40 17.29
C PRO A 2 -18.72 -2.47 16.19
N HIS A 3 -19.41 -2.26 15.07
CA HIS A 3 -19.62 -3.27 14.03
C HIS A 3 -18.98 -2.93 12.68
N VAL A 4 -18.29 -1.79 12.57
CA VAL A 4 -17.66 -1.38 11.30
C VAL A 4 -16.42 -2.25 11.06
N GLN A 5 -16.49 -3.09 10.03
CA GLN A 5 -15.41 -3.99 9.63
C GLN A 5 -14.55 -3.41 8.49
N ARG A 6 -15.14 -2.51 7.70
CA ARG A 6 -14.50 -1.86 6.55
C ARG A 6 -14.68 -0.36 6.66
N LEU A 7 -13.61 0.40 6.47
CA LEU A 7 -13.62 1.85 6.50
C LEU A 7 -12.89 2.36 5.27
N TYR A 8 -13.57 3.24 4.53
CA TYR A 8 -12.93 4.08 3.51
C TYR A 8 -12.85 5.51 4.05
N ALA A 9 -11.68 6.12 3.99
CA ALA A 9 -11.46 7.48 4.46
C ALA A 9 -10.61 8.27 3.46
N SER A 10 -11.20 9.27 2.82
CA SER A 10 -10.47 10.20 1.93
C SER A 10 -9.85 11.38 2.67
N CYS A 11 -10.07 11.50 3.98
CA CYS A 11 -9.47 12.53 4.83
C CYS A 11 -8.95 11.89 6.10
N ALA A 12 -7.63 11.93 6.33
CA ALA A 12 -7.01 11.28 7.48
C ALA A 12 -7.54 11.83 8.82
N LYS A 13 -7.87 13.12 8.89
CA LYS A 13 -8.42 13.77 10.10
C LYS A 13 -9.71 13.13 10.59
N VAL A 14 -10.51 12.48 9.71
CA VAL A 14 -11.73 11.80 10.16
C VAL A 14 -11.40 10.66 11.12
N LEU A 15 -10.24 10.03 10.95
CA LEU A 15 -9.81 8.91 11.79
C LEU A 15 -9.66 9.33 13.25
N ASP A 16 -9.25 10.57 13.52
CA ASP A 16 -9.09 11.13 14.87
C ASP A 16 -10.37 11.09 15.71
N PHE A 17 -11.53 11.15 15.05
CA PHE A 17 -12.84 11.16 15.69
C PHE A 17 -13.50 9.78 15.75
N LEU A 18 -12.86 8.75 15.17
CA LEU A 18 -13.45 7.42 15.05
C LEU A 18 -12.85 6.42 16.05
N ARG A 19 -13.71 5.47 16.45
CA ARG A 19 -13.36 4.21 17.12
C ARG A 19 -14.06 3.06 16.42
N ALA A 20 -13.29 2.13 15.86
CA ALA A 20 -13.79 0.97 15.12
C ALA A 20 -13.05 -0.30 15.55
N PRO A 21 -13.38 -0.90 16.71
CA PRO A 21 -12.63 -2.06 17.24
C PRO A 21 -12.76 -3.33 16.40
N ALA A 22 -13.85 -3.45 15.62
CA ALA A 22 -14.08 -4.58 14.72
C ALA A 22 -13.45 -4.39 13.33
N LEU A 23 -12.67 -3.33 13.12
CA LEU A 23 -12.13 -3.00 11.80
C LEU A 23 -11.09 -4.03 11.35
N THR A 24 -11.33 -4.62 10.18
CA THR A 24 -10.44 -5.58 9.53
C THR A 24 -9.86 -5.06 8.22
N GLU A 25 -10.49 -4.06 7.62
CA GLU A 25 -10.08 -3.50 6.32
C GLU A 25 -10.15 -1.99 6.39
N ILE A 26 -9.08 -1.33 5.96
CA ILE A 26 -9.04 0.11 5.83
C ILE A 26 -8.52 0.49 4.44
N ALA A 27 -9.25 1.40 3.81
CA ALA A 27 -8.86 2.04 2.58
C ALA A 27 -8.76 3.54 2.83
N PHE A 28 -7.72 4.16 2.31
CA PHE A 28 -7.58 5.61 2.38
C PHE A 28 -7.02 6.17 1.10
N ASP A 29 -7.46 7.39 0.79
CA ASP A 29 -6.94 8.19 -0.31
C ASP A 29 -5.85 9.11 0.27
N ILE A 30 -4.61 8.92 -0.16
CA ILE A 30 -3.49 9.81 0.12
C ILE A 30 -3.30 10.72 -1.09
N HIS A 31 -3.71 11.97 -0.92
CA HIS A 31 -3.16 13.03 -1.71
C HIS A 31 -1.77 13.40 -1.16
N ALA A 32 -0.79 13.61 -2.06
CA ALA A 32 0.67 13.70 -1.87
C ALA A 32 1.24 14.56 -0.71
N PHE A 33 0.42 15.19 0.11
CA PHE A 33 0.81 16.12 1.18
C PHE A 33 0.29 15.76 2.58
N GLU A 34 -0.53 14.73 2.74
CA GLU A 34 -0.94 14.25 4.07
C GLU A 34 -0.29 12.89 4.33
N ALA A 35 0.86 12.84 5.01
CA ALA A 35 1.42 11.59 5.49
C ALA A 35 0.59 11.10 6.69
N PRO A 36 -0.26 10.06 6.56
CA PRO A 36 -1.21 9.71 7.61
C PRO A 36 -0.60 8.73 8.62
N GLN A 37 0.72 8.53 8.63
CA GLN A 37 1.38 7.49 9.43
C GLN A 37 1.04 7.61 10.93
N ASP A 38 1.23 8.80 11.49
CA ASP A 38 0.91 9.05 12.89
C ASP A 38 -0.59 8.95 13.14
N THR A 39 -1.40 9.47 12.22
CA THR A 39 -2.86 9.41 12.29
C THR A 39 -3.39 7.97 12.27
N LEU A 40 -2.84 7.10 11.41
CA LEU A 40 -3.19 5.68 11.31
C LEU A 40 -2.72 4.89 12.52
N SER A 41 -1.48 5.11 12.95
CA SER A 41 -0.93 4.45 14.15
C SER A 41 -1.78 4.82 15.38
N ASN A 42 -2.09 6.11 15.54
CA ASN A 42 -2.95 6.62 16.61
C ASN A 42 -4.38 6.06 16.51
N PHE A 43 -4.92 5.97 15.29
CA PHE A 43 -6.24 5.42 15.06
C PHE A 43 -6.33 3.93 15.38
N PHE A 44 -5.36 3.11 14.95
CA PHE A 44 -5.35 1.68 15.26
C PHE A 44 -5.19 1.43 16.76
N ALA A 45 -4.32 2.19 17.43
CA ALA A 45 -4.16 2.12 18.87
C ALA A 45 -5.46 2.51 19.61
N ARG A 46 -6.05 3.65 19.26
CA ARG A 46 -7.30 4.16 19.85
C ARG A 46 -8.51 3.26 19.59
N SER A 47 -8.59 2.69 18.39
CA SER A 47 -9.64 1.75 18.02
C SER A 47 -9.41 0.36 18.59
N SER A 48 -8.18 0.03 18.99
CA SER A 48 -7.76 -1.33 19.36
C SER A 48 -8.07 -2.36 18.27
N CYS A 49 -7.97 -1.95 17.01
CA CYS A 49 -8.22 -2.79 15.84
C CYS A 49 -6.91 -3.31 15.25
N THR A 50 -6.98 -4.47 14.59
CA THR A 50 -5.85 -5.10 13.89
C THR A 50 -6.24 -5.34 12.43
N PRO A 51 -6.13 -4.32 11.56
CA PRO A 51 -6.53 -4.47 10.18
C PRO A 51 -5.67 -5.53 9.48
N ARG A 52 -6.30 -6.31 8.62
CA ARG A 52 -5.66 -7.32 7.78
C ARG A 52 -5.45 -6.88 6.34
N ARG A 53 -6.24 -5.89 5.89
CA ARG A 53 -6.16 -5.32 4.55
C ARG A 53 -5.95 -3.82 4.63
N LEU A 54 -4.99 -3.35 3.83
CA LEU A 54 -4.63 -1.96 3.65
C LEU A 54 -4.78 -1.61 2.18
N CYS A 55 -5.60 -0.62 1.87
CA CYS A 55 -5.69 -0.04 0.54
C CYS A 55 -5.27 1.42 0.60
N ILE A 56 -4.36 1.82 -0.27
CA ILE A 56 -3.88 3.18 -0.41
C ILE A 56 -4.15 3.62 -1.85
N GLU A 57 -4.86 4.71 -2.01
CA GLU A 57 -5.13 5.36 -3.29
C GLU A 57 -4.38 6.70 -3.37
N GLY A 58 -4.03 7.15 -4.57
CA GLY A 58 -3.39 8.45 -4.79
C GLY A 58 -1.87 8.36 -5.03
N ILE A 59 -1.09 9.19 -4.34
CA ILE A 59 0.38 9.28 -4.49
C ILE A 59 1.04 9.02 -3.13
N PRO A 60 1.03 7.76 -2.63
CA PRO A 60 1.72 7.46 -1.39
C PRO A 60 3.24 7.58 -1.54
N ASP A 61 3.94 8.05 -0.51
CA ASP A 61 5.39 7.89 -0.48
C ASP A 61 5.74 6.44 -0.05
N PRO A 62 6.64 5.74 -0.77
CA PRO A 62 7.04 4.37 -0.43
C PRO A 62 7.55 4.21 1.00
N SER A 63 8.32 5.16 1.53
CA SER A 63 8.83 5.06 2.91
C SER A 63 7.71 5.05 3.94
N VAL A 64 6.66 5.87 3.72
CA VAL A 64 5.46 5.89 4.56
C VAL A 64 4.72 4.56 4.47
N THR A 65 4.58 4.01 3.26
CA THR A 65 3.97 2.69 3.04
C THR A 65 4.75 1.59 3.78
N ALA A 66 6.08 1.53 3.62
CA ALA A 66 6.93 0.56 4.31
C ALA A 66 6.78 0.64 5.83
N ASP A 67 6.80 1.87 6.36
CA ASP A 67 6.68 2.11 7.78
C ASP A 67 5.35 1.65 8.36
N ILE A 68 4.23 1.94 7.67
CA ILE A 68 2.89 1.48 8.09
C ILE A 68 2.88 -0.05 8.14
N LEU A 69 3.36 -0.72 7.09
CA LEU A 69 3.36 -2.17 7.01
C LEU A 69 4.24 -2.80 8.11
N ASN A 70 5.42 -2.24 8.35
CA ASN A 70 6.34 -2.74 9.37
C ASN A 70 5.82 -2.53 10.80
N LYS A 71 5.11 -1.42 11.06
CA LYS A 71 4.46 -1.15 12.35
C LYS A 71 3.20 -2.01 12.57
N HIS A 72 2.61 -2.54 11.51
CA HIS A 72 1.33 -3.25 11.55
C HIS A 72 1.43 -4.64 10.88
N PRO A 73 2.12 -5.61 11.51
CA PRO A 73 2.35 -6.93 10.93
C PRO A 73 1.11 -7.81 10.75
N ALA A 74 -0.05 -7.37 11.25
CA ALA A 74 -1.33 -8.01 11.00
C ALA A 74 -1.83 -7.79 9.56
N ILE A 75 -1.30 -6.78 8.85
CA ILE A 75 -1.68 -6.46 7.48
C ILE A 75 -1.08 -7.50 6.54
N THR A 76 -1.92 -8.39 6.03
CA THR A 76 -1.50 -9.47 5.13
C THR A 76 -1.82 -9.19 3.66
N SER A 77 -2.58 -8.12 3.38
CA SER A 77 -3.03 -7.74 2.05
C SER A 77 -2.82 -6.25 1.85
N LEU A 78 -2.06 -5.89 0.82
CA LEU A 78 -1.77 -4.53 0.41
C LEU A 78 -2.37 -4.28 -0.97
N THR A 79 -3.09 -3.16 -1.12
CA THR A 79 -3.50 -2.62 -2.41
C THR A 79 -2.97 -1.20 -2.53
N LEU A 80 -2.26 -0.91 -3.62
CA LEU A 80 -1.75 0.41 -3.97
C LEU A 80 -2.37 0.80 -5.30
N LEU A 81 -3.20 1.84 -5.31
CA LEU A 81 -3.78 2.45 -6.51
C LEU A 81 -3.12 3.80 -6.72
N ILE A 82 -2.25 3.89 -7.72
CA ILE A 82 -1.43 5.08 -7.99
C ILE A 82 -2.18 5.97 -8.96
N ASP A 83 -2.49 7.19 -8.54
CA ASP A 83 -3.16 8.21 -9.35
C ASP A 83 -2.12 9.09 -10.07
N GLU A 84 -2.01 8.91 -11.39
CA GLU A 84 -1.11 9.64 -12.28
C GLU A 84 -1.79 10.83 -12.99
N ASP A 85 -3.06 11.15 -12.67
CA ASP A 85 -3.76 12.34 -13.21
C ASP A 85 -3.24 13.68 -12.64
N LYS A 86 -2.17 13.65 -11.83
CA LYS A 86 -1.55 14.82 -11.20
C LYS A 86 -0.22 15.19 -11.89
N PRO A 87 0.13 16.50 -11.96
CA PRO A 87 1.19 16.98 -12.84
C PRO A 87 2.52 16.24 -12.70
N VAL A 88 3.11 15.95 -13.87
CA VAL A 88 4.33 15.14 -14.12
C VAL A 88 5.52 15.54 -13.23
N ASP A 89 5.59 16.78 -12.76
CA ASP A 89 6.65 17.28 -11.88
C ASP A 89 6.64 16.67 -10.45
N VAL A 90 5.55 16.02 -10.03
CA VAL A 90 5.43 15.34 -8.73
C VAL A 90 5.33 13.82 -8.87
N SER A 91 4.99 13.32 -10.07
CA SER A 91 5.00 11.89 -10.41
C SER A 91 6.42 11.39 -10.65
N VAL A 92 7.26 11.47 -9.61
CA VAL A 92 8.58 10.82 -9.58
C VAL A 92 8.35 9.33 -9.42
N ASP A 93 8.16 8.63 -10.54
CA ASP A 93 8.19 7.17 -10.71
C ASP A 93 7.75 6.36 -9.46
N ILE A 94 6.57 6.71 -8.94
CA ILE A 94 6.10 6.25 -7.62
C ILE A 94 5.90 4.74 -7.64
N LEU A 95 5.39 4.23 -8.77
CA LEU A 95 5.25 2.80 -9.01
C LEU A 95 6.62 2.11 -8.89
N HIS A 96 7.62 2.55 -9.65
CA HIS A 96 8.96 1.97 -9.60
C HIS A 96 9.58 2.01 -8.21
N ARG A 97 9.38 3.11 -7.48
CA ARG A 97 9.89 3.21 -6.10
C ARG A 97 9.20 2.22 -5.17
N HIS A 98 7.89 2.01 -5.29
CA HIS A 98 7.18 0.99 -4.49
C HIS A 98 7.59 -0.44 -4.86
N LEU A 99 7.74 -0.71 -6.15
CA LEU A 99 8.22 -2.00 -6.62
C LEU A 99 9.65 -2.29 -6.12
N THR A 100 10.52 -1.27 -6.15
CA THR A 100 11.87 -1.34 -5.59
C THR A 100 11.83 -1.62 -4.09
N MET A 101 11.04 -0.86 -3.34
CA MET A 101 10.88 -1.03 -1.90
C MET A 101 10.38 -2.43 -1.50
N LEU A 102 9.48 -3.02 -2.29
CA LEU A 102 8.97 -4.38 -2.04
C LEU A 102 9.88 -5.49 -2.57
N THR A 103 10.84 -5.17 -3.44
CA THR A 103 11.80 -6.17 -3.93
C THR A 103 12.74 -6.56 -2.79
N VAL A 104 12.97 -7.85 -2.64
CA VAL A 104 13.89 -8.38 -1.62
C VAL A 104 15.27 -8.51 -2.24
N ASP A 105 16.23 -7.81 -1.64
CA ASP A 105 17.63 -7.85 -2.02
C ASP A 105 18.47 -8.40 -0.84
N ASP A 106 19.68 -8.88 -1.11
CA ASP A 106 20.53 -9.55 -0.10
C ASP A 106 21.03 -8.64 1.03
N VAL A 107 20.86 -7.32 0.89
CA VAL A 107 21.45 -6.32 1.79
C VAL A 107 20.51 -5.92 2.93
N ALA A 108 19.19 -6.05 2.75
CA ALA A 108 18.19 -5.55 3.70
C ALA A 108 17.08 -6.58 3.96
N PRO A 109 16.51 -6.61 5.17
CA PRO A 109 15.35 -7.45 5.43
C PRO A 109 14.18 -7.03 4.54
N ALA A 110 13.44 -8.02 4.05
CA ALA A 110 12.23 -7.79 3.26
C ALA A 110 11.26 -6.88 4.01
N VAL A 111 10.75 -5.84 3.35
CA VAL A 111 9.65 -5.03 3.89
C VAL A 111 8.43 -5.93 4.03
N SER A 112 7.97 -6.08 5.27
CA SER A 112 6.75 -6.82 5.63
C SER A 112 6.64 -8.21 4.99
N PRO A 113 7.49 -9.17 5.42
CA PRO A 113 7.56 -10.51 4.83
C PRO A 113 6.25 -11.30 4.99
N HIS A 114 5.39 -10.90 5.94
CA HIS A 114 4.09 -11.52 6.20
C HIS A 114 3.01 -11.15 5.16
N LEU A 115 3.27 -10.21 4.24
CA LEU A 115 2.36 -9.90 3.14
C LEU A 115 2.11 -11.15 2.28
N ARG A 116 0.83 -11.53 2.18
CA ARG A 116 0.36 -12.65 1.38
C ARG A 116 -0.22 -12.21 0.04
N GLU A 117 -0.71 -10.99 -0.02
CA GLU A 117 -1.37 -10.44 -1.19
C GLU A 117 -0.85 -9.03 -1.45
N ILE A 118 -0.44 -8.76 -2.70
CA ILE A 118 0.00 -7.44 -3.16
C ILE A 118 -0.76 -7.12 -4.45
N ARG A 119 -1.50 -6.01 -4.46
CA ARG A 119 -2.20 -5.51 -5.64
C ARG A 119 -1.67 -4.12 -6.00
N PHE A 120 -1.31 -3.95 -7.25
CA PHE A 120 -0.96 -2.65 -7.83
C PHE A 120 -2.04 -2.24 -8.82
N GLY A 121 -2.40 -0.97 -8.80
CA GLY A 121 -3.22 -0.31 -9.80
C GLY A 121 -2.56 0.98 -10.23
N VAL A 122 -2.58 1.29 -11.52
CA VAL A 122 -2.30 2.65 -12.02
C VAL A 122 -3.60 3.21 -12.58
N ILE A 123 -3.94 4.43 -12.16
CA ILE A 123 -5.10 5.20 -12.57
C ILE A 123 -4.57 6.44 -13.29
N GLY A 124 -4.92 6.60 -14.56
CA GLY A 124 -4.51 7.77 -15.35
C GLY A 124 -4.09 7.39 -16.77
N PRO A 125 -3.70 8.39 -17.60
CA PRO A 125 -3.37 8.18 -19.01
C PRO A 125 -1.98 7.56 -19.21
N THR A 126 -1.16 7.58 -18.18
CA THR A 126 0.21 7.07 -18.22
C THR A 126 0.21 5.63 -17.73
N PHE A 127 0.84 4.77 -18.52
CA PHE A 127 0.92 3.35 -18.25
C PHE A 127 2.33 2.98 -17.78
N PRO A 128 2.45 1.92 -16.96
CA PRO A 128 3.76 1.35 -16.64
C PRO A 128 4.54 1.01 -17.90
N ASN A 129 5.84 1.30 -17.89
CA ASN A 129 6.74 0.96 -19.00
C ASN A 129 7.40 -0.43 -18.79
N ASP A 130 8.19 -0.88 -19.77
CA ASP A 130 8.87 -2.19 -19.71
C ASP A 130 9.78 -2.37 -18.48
N SER A 131 10.37 -1.29 -17.97
CA SER A 131 11.19 -1.31 -16.75
C SER A 131 10.32 -1.62 -15.52
N ASP A 132 9.12 -1.04 -15.44
CA ASP A 132 8.19 -1.25 -14.33
C ASP A 132 7.65 -2.67 -14.32
N TYR A 133 7.29 -3.21 -15.48
CA TYR A 133 6.89 -4.62 -15.60
C TYR A 133 8.05 -5.55 -15.22
N SER A 134 9.27 -5.26 -15.68
CA SER A 134 10.45 -6.05 -15.34
C SER A 134 10.72 -6.03 -13.83
N LEU A 135 10.59 -4.86 -13.20
CA LEU A 135 10.78 -4.70 -11.77
C LEU A 135 9.66 -5.36 -10.97
N PHE A 136 8.41 -5.29 -11.43
CA PHE A 136 7.29 -6.01 -10.83
C PHE A 136 7.51 -7.52 -10.84
N ILE A 137 7.96 -8.08 -11.97
CA ILE A 137 8.31 -9.49 -12.07
C ILE A 137 9.46 -9.83 -11.10
N LYS A 138 10.51 -8.99 -11.04
CA LYS A 138 11.63 -9.18 -10.12
C LYS A 138 11.17 -9.16 -8.65
N MET A 139 10.30 -8.25 -8.29
CA MET A 139 9.69 -8.17 -6.96
C MET A 139 8.98 -9.48 -6.60
N ILE A 140 8.14 -10.01 -7.49
CA ILE A 140 7.44 -11.29 -7.27
C ILE A 140 8.44 -12.43 -7.08
N GLN A 141 9.43 -12.53 -7.97
CA GLN A 141 10.42 -13.60 -7.94
C GLN A 141 11.23 -13.57 -6.65
N SER A 142 11.71 -12.39 -6.22
CA SER A 142 12.48 -12.24 -4.98
C SER A 142 11.69 -12.66 -3.74
N ARG A 143 10.39 -12.32 -3.69
CA ARG A 143 9.50 -12.67 -2.57
C ARG A 143 9.03 -14.13 -2.60
N ARG A 144 9.10 -14.81 -3.74
CA ARG A 144 8.75 -16.23 -3.89
C ARG A 144 9.96 -17.16 -4.02
N ALA A 145 11.18 -16.60 -3.96
CA ALA A 145 12.40 -17.38 -4.11
C ALA A 145 12.48 -18.50 -3.05
N PRO A 146 13.00 -19.69 -3.40
CA PRO A 146 13.26 -20.75 -2.42
C PRO A 146 14.15 -20.23 -1.28
N GLY A 147 13.72 -20.42 -0.03
CA GLY A 147 14.43 -19.90 1.15
C GLY A 147 14.09 -18.45 1.50
N SER A 148 13.25 -17.77 0.72
CA SER A 148 12.70 -16.46 1.10
C SER A 148 11.84 -16.60 2.37
N SER A 149 11.94 -15.61 3.26
CA SER A 149 11.11 -15.51 4.47
C SER A 149 9.72 -14.93 4.19
N CYS A 150 9.41 -14.61 2.92
CA CYS A 150 8.17 -13.97 2.52
C CYS A 150 7.00 -14.95 2.33
N ALA A 151 5.79 -14.50 2.65
CA ALA A 151 4.55 -15.27 2.60
C ALA A 151 3.71 -15.02 1.33
N LEU A 152 4.30 -14.40 0.30
CA LEU A 152 3.59 -13.88 -0.87
C LEU A 152 2.90 -15.01 -1.66
N ALA A 153 1.59 -15.05 -1.61
CA ALA A 153 0.75 -16.06 -2.25
C ALA A 153 0.06 -15.52 -3.50
N ASP A 154 -0.43 -14.28 -3.47
CA ASP A 154 -1.23 -13.68 -4.54
C ASP A 154 -0.70 -12.31 -4.95
N VAL A 155 -0.72 -12.04 -6.25
CA VAL A 155 -0.25 -10.78 -6.82
C VAL A 155 -1.11 -10.40 -8.01
N LEU A 156 -1.56 -9.14 -8.03
CA LEU A 156 -2.38 -8.60 -9.11
C LEU A 156 -1.82 -7.25 -9.56
N PHE A 157 -1.77 -7.04 -10.87
CA PHE A 157 -1.46 -5.76 -11.47
C PHE A 157 -2.67 -5.29 -12.29
N LEU A 158 -3.12 -4.07 -12.04
CA LEU A 158 -4.31 -3.47 -12.63
C LEU A 158 -3.90 -2.17 -13.34
N THR A 159 -4.50 -1.93 -14.50
CA THR A 159 -4.37 -0.66 -15.21
C THR A 159 -5.78 -0.16 -15.47
N TYR A 160 -6.08 1.05 -15.03
CA TYR A 160 -7.38 1.68 -15.19
C TYR A 160 -7.24 2.90 -16.09
N ASP A 161 -7.94 2.88 -17.22
CA ASP A 161 -8.18 4.11 -17.99
C ASP A 161 -9.08 5.03 -17.16
N SER A 162 -8.61 6.24 -16.89
CA SER A 162 -9.47 7.29 -16.31
C SER A 162 -10.58 7.59 -17.33
N PRO A 163 -11.88 7.43 -17.00
CA PRO A 163 -12.95 7.73 -17.93
C PRO A 163 -12.92 9.23 -18.26
N THR A 164 -12.75 9.54 -19.54
CA THR A 164 -12.71 10.90 -20.09
C THR A 164 -14.02 11.65 -19.96
#